data_AF-A0A960QBP2-F1
#
_entry.id   AF-A0A960QBP2-F1
#
_cell.length_a   1.000
_cell.length_b   1.000
_cell.length_c   1.000
_cell.angle_alpha   90.00
_cell.angle_beta   90.00
_cell.angle_gamma   90.00
#
_symmetry.space_group_name_H-M   'P 1'
#
loop_
_entity.id
_entity.type
_entity.pdbx_description
1 polymer ?
#
loop_
_entity_poly.entity_id
_entity_poly.type
_entity_poly.pdbx_seq_one_letter_code
_entity_poly.pdbx_strand_id
1 'polypeptide(L)'
;MFRRLLILSLLIPISAFAYVEEFGSLTGFLMDTCSNCAYDNWQAHVSERIVRPGYNDYGPETLDPQTDGFGGFEYIPENPEGDATLANWTIVFGAAINGQWNIVDSVLTANDNRWNYELVQFSEPETQRTYYIIRERLDSSFVDVNGDTLPENDVIGGFTKGWGVFVFSDQPRYSKTALQLPHPEDDFMSIPVGIQMFQEVGMEILEIAGAGREVMWDSTQHEYNNARTLSDPSRNARHPFAVLSKVVTDAWNAPPVNPFVIIQLHSYDHASHLQLPDIQVSCFADDAYPNPPVRDLAYHRDLFHAFPVYPVTGLASDQNVWSVIDNYIGLWGAQPYTYYGEDTTITIRNVNDLPGAPGNVEADYCHDGQSVSYDTENFIHIELDEYPDELWRPLDWVRWLPDAPPTHWGTYINALEFYAPFISAIDSMLAWREVPDTTPPVTCMMNKVYDFGNGTVEVQWEPNALDRHFNTYEIYYDTLNVSLSSPHVSRSTNGFQGLGNMFLSSRTLEDLPAPVWRYHFAIRAKDMAGNVTPLSPALSITEGYVSDLAVTVDGDSLRLFWNASPSDSAFEVREYPPDTGGYYIIGITDTNTFAFEPSVYSYLGPCILEIKRIIRP
;
A
#
# COMPACT_ATOMS: atom_id res chain seq x y z
N MET A 1 -8.76 -66.84 46.14
CA MET A 1 -8.31 -67.16 44.77
C MET A 1 -8.85 -66.06 43.84
N PHE A 2 -8.17 -64.92 43.74
CA PHE A 2 -8.44 -63.91 42.71
C PHE A 2 -7.10 -63.28 42.34
N ARG A 3 -6.68 -63.57 41.09
CA ARG A 3 -5.43 -63.11 40.48
C ARG A 3 -5.50 -61.58 40.32
N ARG A 4 -4.52 -60.86 40.89
CA ARG A 4 -4.24 -59.47 40.52
C ARG A 4 -3.58 -59.50 39.14
N LEU A 5 -4.30 -59.04 38.11
CA LEU A 5 -3.68 -58.65 36.85
C LEU A 5 -2.87 -57.37 37.10
N LEU A 6 -1.57 -57.47 36.90
CA LEU A 6 -0.67 -56.33 36.79
C LEU A 6 -0.87 -55.79 35.35
N ILE A 7 -1.59 -54.68 35.20
CA ILE A 7 -1.61 -53.94 33.94
C ILE A 7 -0.35 -53.08 33.95
N LEU A 8 0.66 -53.53 33.21
CA LEU A 8 1.85 -52.76 32.88
C LEU A 8 1.42 -51.72 31.84
N SER A 9 1.10 -50.50 32.29
CA SER A 9 0.89 -49.35 31.42
C SER A 9 2.21 -49.05 30.72
N LEU A 10 2.31 -49.40 29.42
CA LEU A 10 3.35 -48.89 28.53
C LEU A 10 3.25 -47.35 28.53
N LEU A 11 4.22 -46.71 29.18
CA LEU A 11 4.55 -45.31 28.94
C LEU A 11 5.08 -45.24 27.50
N ILE A 12 4.21 -44.87 26.57
CA ILE A 12 4.62 -44.35 25.27
C ILE A 12 5.31 -43.01 25.60
N PRO A 13 6.59 -42.80 25.25
CA PRO A 13 7.16 -41.47 25.32
C PRO A 13 6.37 -40.62 24.32
N ILE A 14 5.50 -39.77 24.83
CA ILE A 14 5.05 -38.60 24.09
C ILE A 14 6.35 -37.82 23.89
N SER A 15 6.83 -37.73 22.65
CA SER A 15 7.90 -36.81 22.31
C SER A 15 7.42 -35.43 22.74
N ALA A 16 7.95 -34.92 23.85
CA ALA A 16 7.77 -33.53 24.22
C ALA A 16 8.57 -32.73 23.18
N PHE A 17 7.87 -32.23 22.18
CA PHE A 17 8.37 -31.12 21.39
C PHE A 17 8.41 -29.92 22.33
N ALA A 18 9.59 -29.31 22.47
CA ALA A 18 9.79 -28.17 23.33
C ALA A 18 10.58 -27.15 22.52
N TYR A 19 9.87 -26.26 21.82
CA TYR A 19 10.47 -24.99 21.40
C TYR A 19 10.86 -24.22 22.67
N VAL A 20 11.81 -23.29 22.55
CA VAL A 20 12.36 -22.57 23.69
C VAL A 20 11.26 -21.72 24.33
N GLU A 21 11.17 -21.71 25.66
CA GLU A 21 10.24 -20.85 26.40
C GLU A 21 11.03 -19.74 27.09
N GLU A 22 10.68 -18.48 26.79
CA GLU A 22 11.28 -17.30 27.41
C GLU A 22 10.18 -16.34 27.90
N PHE A 23 10.53 -15.45 28.82
CA PHE A 23 9.60 -14.44 29.31
C PHE A 23 10.29 -13.13 29.69
N GLY A 24 9.66 -12.02 29.36
CA GLY A 24 10.21 -10.68 29.55
C GLY A 24 9.35 -9.62 28.87
N SER A 25 9.89 -8.44 28.64
CA SER A 25 9.28 -7.47 27.72
C SER A 25 9.78 -7.76 26.31
N LEU A 26 8.90 -7.71 25.30
CA LEU A 26 9.33 -7.83 23.90
C LEU A 26 10.26 -6.67 23.53
N THR A 27 9.98 -5.46 24.02
CA THR A 27 10.86 -4.29 23.94
C THR A 27 12.22 -4.58 24.57
N GLY A 28 12.22 -5.27 25.72
CA GLY A 28 13.43 -5.76 26.36
C GLY A 28 14.24 -6.72 25.49
N PHE A 29 13.59 -7.71 24.87
CA PHE A 29 14.28 -8.62 23.98
C PHE A 29 14.85 -7.90 22.73
N LEU A 30 14.11 -6.95 22.15
CA LEU A 30 14.51 -6.31 20.91
C LEU A 30 15.49 -5.15 21.08
N MET A 31 15.37 -4.34 22.14
CA MET A 31 16.11 -3.08 22.30
C MET A 31 16.46 -2.73 23.77
N ASP A 32 16.32 -3.62 24.74
CA ASP A 32 16.70 -3.30 26.13
C ASP A 32 17.17 -4.58 26.84
N THR A 33 16.96 -4.68 28.15
CA THR A 33 17.37 -5.83 28.95
C THR A 33 16.24 -6.86 29.04
N CYS A 34 16.56 -8.14 28.85
CA CYS A 34 15.69 -9.28 29.10
C CYS A 34 16.44 -10.39 29.83
N SER A 35 16.40 -10.35 31.17
CA SER A 35 17.19 -11.27 32.01
C SER A 35 16.78 -12.75 31.96
N ASN A 36 15.62 -13.08 31.37
CA ASN A 36 15.20 -14.47 31.17
C ASN A 36 15.18 -14.87 29.69
N CYS A 37 15.85 -14.09 28.85
CA CYS A 37 16.13 -14.44 27.47
C CYS A 37 17.53 -15.04 27.33
N ALA A 38 17.77 -15.84 26.30
CA ALA A 38 19.12 -16.33 25.98
C ALA A 38 20.10 -15.18 25.67
N TYR A 39 19.59 -14.09 25.10
CA TYR A 39 20.23 -12.81 24.91
C TYR A 39 19.14 -11.72 24.85
N ASP A 40 19.52 -10.48 25.03
CA ASP A 40 18.65 -9.30 24.97
C ASP A 40 19.24 -8.24 24.04
N ASN A 41 18.56 -7.09 23.91
CA ASN A 41 18.93 -6.04 22.96
C ASN A 41 19.30 -6.57 21.56
N TRP A 42 18.39 -7.32 20.93
CA TRP A 42 18.61 -7.91 19.61
C TRP A 42 19.17 -6.91 18.59
N GLN A 43 18.75 -5.65 18.64
CA GLN A 43 19.23 -4.58 17.75
C GLN A 43 20.75 -4.43 17.82
N ALA A 44 21.34 -4.41 19.02
CA ALA A 44 22.77 -4.25 19.20
C ALA A 44 23.60 -5.44 18.65
N HIS A 45 22.96 -6.53 18.23
CA HIS A 45 23.61 -7.71 17.65
C HIS A 45 23.53 -7.77 16.13
N VAL A 46 22.89 -6.77 15.50
CA VAL A 46 22.75 -6.65 14.04
C VAL A 46 24.13 -6.62 13.38
N SER A 47 24.23 -7.24 12.21
CA SER A 47 25.51 -7.26 11.49
C SER A 47 25.80 -5.91 10.86
N GLU A 48 27.03 -5.43 11.02
CA GLU A 48 27.46 -4.09 10.65
C GLU A 48 28.58 -4.11 9.60
N ARG A 49 28.57 -3.08 8.75
CA ARG A 49 29.65 -2.79 7.81
C ARG A 49 29.47 -1.44 7.17
N ILE A 50 30.58 -0.72 6.94
CA ILE A 50 30.63 0.44 6.05
C ILE A 50 31.56 0.12 4.87
N VAL A 51 30.99 0.07 3.66
CA VAL A 51 31.72 -0.07 2.40
C VAL A 51 32.17 1.30 1.88
N ARG A 52 31.31 2.31 1.97
CA ARG A 52 31.60 3.67 1.51
C ARG A 52 31.25 4.69 2.60
N PRO A 53 32.23 5.18 3.38
CA PRO A 53 32.00 6.17 4.43
C PRO A 53 31.26 7.41 3.92
N GLY A 54 30.20 7.80 4.65
CA GLY A 54 29.34 8.95 4.34
C GLY A 54 28.48 8.79 3.09
N TYR A 55 28.20 7.55 2.65
CA TYR A 55 27.24 7.29 1.57
C TYR A 55 25.81 7.20 2.12
N ASN A 56 25.58 6.31 3.07
CA ASN A 56 24.37 6.29 3.90
C ASN A 56 24.64 7.05 5.20
N ASP A 57 23.60 7.64 5.79
CA ASP A 57 23.65 8.15 7.15
C ASP A 57 23.27 7.02 8.09
N TYR A 58 23.90 6.98 9.25
CA TYR A 58 23.63 5.97 10.26
C TYR A 58 23.27 6.69 11.55
N GLY A 59 22.76 5.96 12.54
CA GLY A 59 22.58 6.50 13.89
C GLY A 59 23.83 7.26 14.39
N PRO A 60 23.68 8.22 15.32
CA PRO A 60 24.82 9.02 15.77
C PRO A 60 26.01 8.15 16.18
N GLU A 61 27.22 8.43 15.65
CA GLU A 61 28.44 7.65 15.97
C GLU A 61 28.73 7.54 17.48
N THR A 62 28.20 8.44 18.30
CA THR A 62 28.38 8.38 19.76
C THR A 62 27.43 7.40 20.46
N LEU A 63 26.42 6.90 19.76
CA LEU A 63 25.38 6.02 20.28
C LEU A 63 25.48 4.62 19.67
N ASP A 64 25.77 4.54 18.36
CA ASP A 64 25.89 3.27 17.63
C ASP A 64 26.95 3.35 16.52
N PRO A 65 28.25 3.33 16.87
CA PRO A 65 29.31 3.45 15.89
C PRO A 65 29.44 2.17 15.07
N GLN A 66 28.99 2.23 13.81
CA GLN A 66 29.10 1.13 12.87
C GLN A 66 30.56 0.65 12.69
N THR A 67 30.81 -0.62 13.02
CA THR A 67 32.12 -1.25 12.92
C THR A 67 32.22 -2.19 11.71
N ASP A 68 33.35 -2.15 10.98
CA ASP A 68 33.59 -3.11 9.90
C ASP A 68 33.93 -4.49 10.50
N GLY A 69 32.99 -5.43 10.42
CA GLY A 69 33.22 -6.83 10.75
C GLY A 69 32.56 -7.35 12.02
N PHE A 70 31.59 -6.63 12.60
CA PHE A 70 30.69 -7.20 13.60
C PHE A 70 29.54 -7.95 12.90
N GLY A 71 29.39 -9.24 13.24
CA GLY A 71 28.44 -10.12 12.56
C GLY A 71 28.78 -10.44 11.10
N GLY A 72 27.78 -10.86 10.34
CA GLY A 72 27.89 -11.25 8.94
C GLY A 72 26.54 -11.53 8.27
N PHE A 73 26.59 -11.71 6.96
CA PHE A 73 25.41 -12.03 6.15
C PHE A 73 25.69 -13.22 5.23
N GLU A 74 24.74 -14.15 5.13
CA GLU A 74 24.82 -15.28 4.21
C GLU A 74 23.83 -15.14 3.05
N TYR A 75 24.34 -14.79 1.86
CA TYR A 75 23.53 -14.75 0.65
C TYR A 75 23.02 -16.15 0.27
N ILE A 76 21.72 -16.27 -0.01
CA ILE A 76 21.11 -17.52 -0.46
C ILE A 76 21.31 -17.67 -1.99
N PRO A 77 22.20 -18.57 -2.45
CA PRO A 77 22.67 -18.59 -3.83
C PRO A 77 21.61 -19.05 -4.82
N GLU A 78 21.74 -18.64 -6.09
CA GLU A 78 20.93 -19.12 -7.23
C GLU A 78 21.37 -20.52 -7.68
N ASN A 79 21.12 -21.51 -6.84
CA ASN A 79 21.41 -22.90 -7.12
C ASN A 79 20.41 -23.82 -6.39
N PRO A 80 20.41 -25.15 -6.66
CA PRO A 80 19.45 -26.06 -6.05
C PRO A 80 19.48 -26.11 -4.51
N GLU A 81 20.61 -25.79 -3.88
CA GLU A 81 20.70 -25.72 -2.42
C GLU A 81 20.03 -24.46 -1.87
N GLY A 82 20.28 -23.30 -2.49
CA GLY A 82 19.59 -22.07 -2.12
C GLY A 82 18.08 -22.15 -2.38
N ASP A 83 17.65 -22.78 -3.48
CA ASP A 83 16.23 -23.01 -3.75
C ASP A 83 15.58 -23.92 -2.69
N ALA A 84 16.30 -24.93 -2.19
CA ALA A 84 15.84 -25.76 -1.10
C ALA A 84 15.76 -24.98 0.22
N THR A 85 16.69 -24.07 0.48
CA THR A 85 16.65 -23.15 1.63
C THR A 85 15.39 -22.27 1.59
N LEU A 86 15.12 -21.61 0.45
CA LEU A 86 13.91 -20.79 0.28
C LEU A 86 12.63 -21.61 0.41
N ALA A 87 12.60 -22.82 -0.14
CA ALA A 87 11.46 -23.73 -0.02
C ALA A 87 11.19 -24.14 1.44
N ASN A 88 12.24 -24.40 2.23
CA ASN A 88 12.08 -24.68 3.66
C ASN A 88 11.59 -23.43 4.42
N TRP A 89 12.06 -22.23 4.07
CA TRP A 89 11.52 -20.98 4.64
C TRP A 89 10.05 -20.76 4.28
N THR A 90 9.63 -21.12 3.06
CA THR A 90 8.20 -21.13 2.69
C THR A 90 7.38 -22.07 3.58
N ILE A 91 7.93 -23.25 3.93
CA ILE A 91 7.28 -24.18 4.87
C ILE A 91 7.22 -23.59 6.28
N VAL A 92 8.32 -22.99 6.75
CA VAL A 92 8.39 -22.34 8.07
C VAL A 92 7.33 -21.25 8.19
N PHE A 93 7.33 -20.29 7.27
CA PHE A 93 6.39 -19.17 7.34
C PHE A 93 4.95 -19.62 7.08
N GLY A 94 4.73 -20.54 6.13
CA GLY A 94 3.41 -21.11 5.89
C GLY A 94 2.84 -21.83 7.12
N ALA A 95 3.69 -22.51 7.89
CA ALA A 95 3.29 -23.12 9.15
C ALA A 95 3.05 -22.06 10.26
N ALA A 96 3.91 -21.05 10.36
CA ALA A 96 3.83 -19.99 11.37
C ALA A 96 2.51 -19.21 11.27
N ILE A 97 2.14 -18.74 10.07
CA ILE A 97 0.87 -18.01 9.86
C ILE A 97 -0.39 -18.85 10.14
N ASN A 98 -0.24 -20.18 10.20
CA ASN A 98 -1.32 -21.12 10.51
C ASN A 98 -1.25 -21.62 11.97
N GLY A 99 -0.37 -21.05 12.81
CA GLY A 99 -0.17 -21.48 14.20
C GLY A 99 0.40 -22.90 14.36
N GLN A 100 1.05 -23.43 13.32
CA GLN A 100 1.59 -24.79 13.29
C GLN A 100 3.04 -24.82 13.80
N TRP A 101 3.24 -24.34 15.03
CA TRP A 101 4.54 -24.13 15.66
C TRP A 101 5.40 -25.40 15.75
N ASN A 102 4.77 -26.57 15.86
CA ASN A 102 5.46 -27.86 15.83
C ASN A 102 6.14 -28.16 14.49
N ILE A 103 5.56 -27.70 13.37
CA ILE A 103 6.17 -27.84 12.04
C ILE A 103 7.32 -26.86 11.91
N VAL A 104 7.13 -25.61 12.36
CA VAL A 104 8.18 -24.58 12.40
C VAL A 104 9.41 -25.10 13.14
N ASP A 105 9.23 -25.53 14.40
CA ASP A 105 10.30 -26.08 15.25
C ASP A 105 11.00 -27.28 14.60
N SER A 106 10.23 -28.19 13.98
CA SER A 106 10.77 -29.37 13.31
C SER A 106 11.67 -29.00 12.12
N VAL A 107 11.28 -28.01 11.31
CA VAL A 107 12.05 -27.58 10.14
C VAL A 107 13.30 -26.82 10.56
N LEU A 108 13.20 -25.91 11.54
CA LEU A 108 14.35 -25.19 12.09
C LEU A 108 15.37 -26.17 12.69
N THR A 109 14.92 -27.10 13.54
CA THR A 109 15.77 -28.14 14.15
C THR A 109 16.44 -29.04 13.10
N ALA A 110 15.71 -29.41 12.03
CA ALA A 110 16.28 -30.22 10.95
C ALA A 110 17.38 -29.49 10.15
N ASN A 111 17.39 -28.15 10.19
CA ASN A 111 18.38 -27.30 9.51
C ASN A 111 19.31 -26.57 10.50
N ASP A 112 19.32 -26.95 11.77
CA ASP A 112 20.01 -26.25 12.87
C ASP A 112 21.50 -26.01 12.57
N ASN A 113 22.17 -27.02 12.00
CA ASN A 113 23.59 -26.97 11.63
C ASN A 113 23.90 -26.05 10.43
N ARG A 114 22.88 -25.55 9.72
CA ARG A 114 23.02 -24.68 8.55
C ARG A 114 22.51 -23.29 8.82
N TRP A 115 21.38 -23.18 9.51
CA TRP A 115 20.68 -21.91 9.67
C TRP A 115 21.02 -21.24 10.99
N ASN A 116 21.21 -22.00 12.06
CA ASN A 116 21.39 -21.45 13.40
C ASN A 116 20.19 -20.59 13.90
N TYR A 117 18.98 -20.92 13.42
CA TYR A 117 17.71 -20.31 13.85
C TYR A 117 16.94 -21.24 14.78
N GLU A 118 16.21 -20.66 15.73
CA GLU A 118 15.35 -21.37 16.67
C GLU A 118 13.96 -20.73 16.75
N LEU A 119 12.97 -21.49 17.24
CA LEU A 119 11.65 -21.00 17.60
C LEU A 119 11.58 -20.78 19.11
N VAL A 120 11.09 -19.61 19.51
CA VAL A 120 10.86 -19.23 20.91
C VAL A 120 9.39 -18.89 21.12
N GLN A 121 8.74 -19.54 22.09
CA GLN A 121 7.50 -19.03 22.66
C GLN A 121 7.85 -18.03 23.76
N PHE A 122 7.56 -16.76 23.49
CA PHE A 122 7.88 -15.63 24.34
C PHE A 122 6.62 -15.15 25.08
N SER A 123 6.65 -15.17 26.40
CA SER A 123 5.54 -14.66 27.22
C SER A 123 5.86 -13.28 27.78
N GLU A 124 5.00 -12.29 27.54
CA GLU A 124 5.12 -10.94 28.09
C GLU A 124 4.19 -10.77 29.31
N PRO A 125 4.69 -10.84 30.56
CA PRO A 125 3.82 -10.94 31.72
C PRO A 125 2.97 -9.69 31.99
N GLU A 126 3.49 -8.51 31.61
CA GLU A 126 2.84 -7.22 31.88
C GLU A 126 1.59 -7.02 31.02
N THR A 127 1.67 -7.39 29.75
CA THR A 127 0.58 -7.26 28.77
C THR A 127 -0.23 -8.55 28.63
N GLN A 128 0.24 -9.66 29.21
CA GLN A 128 -0.30 -11.02 29.04
C GLN A 128 -0.33 -11.48 27.58
N ARG A 129 0.54 -10.92 26.73
CA ARG A 129 0.67 -11.33 25.34
C ARG A 129 1.67 -12.47 25.23
N THR A 130 1.44 -13.30 24.22
CA THR A 130 2.38 -14.35 23.81
C THR A 130 2.79 -14.08 22.38
N TYR A 131 4.09 -14.14 22.12
CA TYR A 131 4.67 -14.04 20.79
C TYR A 131 5.41 -15.34 20.45
N TYR A 132 5.44 -15.69 19.19
CA TYR A 132 6.30 -16.73 18.65
C TYR A 132 7.40 -16.04 17.84
N ILE A 133 8.64 -16.19 18.28
CA ILE A 133 9.80 -15.50 17.72
C ILE A 133 10.68 -16.52 17.01
N ILE A 134 10.91 -16.31 15.71
CA ILE A 134 11.91 -17.03 14.94
C ILE A 134 13.13 -16.13 14.85
N ARG A 135 14.23 -16.54 15.50
CA ARG A 135 15.44 -15.72 15.64
C ARG A 135 16.70 -16.55 15.41
N GLU A 136 17.78 -15.86 15.07
CA GLU A 136 19.13 -16.45 15.03
C GLU A 136 19.74 -16.53 16.45
N ARG A 137 20.58 -17.52 16.70
CA ARG A 137 21.40 -17.60 17.92
C ARG A 137 22.74 -16.87 17.71
N LEU A 138 23.23 -16.18 18.74
CA LEU A 138 24.46 -15.40 18.66
C LEU A 138 25.72 -16.25 18.47
N ASP A 139 26.65 -15.78 17.63
CA ASP A 139 28.02 -16.27 17.58
C ASP A 139 28.94 -15.36 18.41
N SER A 140 29.28 -15.82 19.63
CA SER A 140 30.16 -15.13 20.59
C SER A 140 31.60 -14.89 20.12
N SER A 141 31.98 -15.32 18.91
CA SER A 141 33.28 -14.94 18.32
C SER A 141 33.30 -13.50 17.79
N PHE A 142 32.14 -12.89 17.55
CA PHE A 142 32.01 -11.46 17.28
C PHE A 142 31.97 -10.65 18.57
N VAL A 143 32.71 -9.55 18.58
CA VAL A 143 32.70 -8.56 19.64
C VAL A 143 32.70 -7.20 18.97
N ASP A 144 31.65 -6.42 19.22
CA ASP A 144 31.66 -5.00 18.96
C ASP A 144 32.08 -4.26 20.24
N VAL A 145 32.98 -3.30 20.08
CA VAL A 145 33.55 -2.49 21.18
C VAL A 145 32.93 -1.10 21.24
N ASN A 146 31.88 -0.84 20.44
CA ASN A 146 31.13 0.41 20.40
C ASN A 146 32.03 1.65 20.32
N GLY A 147 33.14 1.53 19.59
CA GLY A 147 34.10 2.61 19.36
C GLY A 147 34.77 3.20 20.60
N ASP A 148 34.65 2.58 21.79
CA ASP A 148 35.18 3.13 23.03
C ASP A 148 36.17 2.20 23.76
N THR A 149 36.44 2.46 25.05
CA THR A 149 37.43 1.70 25.85
C THR A 149 36.84 1.11 27.12
N LEU A 150 35.52 1.20 27.28
CA LEU A 150 34.74 0.75 28.43
C LEU A 150 34.21 -0.65 28.11
N PRO A 151 34.77 -1.73 28.69
CA PRO A 151 34.35 -3.09 28.35
C PRO A 151 32.89 -3.41 28.70
N GLU A 152 32.26 -2.58 29.54
CA GLU A 152 30.83 -2.65 29.82
C GLU A 152 29.93 -2.25 28.63
N ASN A 153 30.49 -1.54 27.65
CA ASN A 153 29.80 -1.14 26.43
C ASN A 153 30.05 -2.13 25.28
N ASP A 154 30.91 -3.14 25.48
CA ASP A 154 31.16 -4.16 24.47
C ASP A 154 29.91 -5.03 24.26
N VAL A 155 29.49 -5.23 23.02
CA VAL A 155 28.45 -6.19 22.66
C VAL A 155 29.12 -7.50 22.24
N ILE A 156 28.77 -8.57 22.94
CA ILE A 156 29.35 -9.91 22.70
C ILE A 156 28.32 -10.79 22.00
N GLY A 157 28.70 -11.25 20.81
CA GLY A 157 27.85 -12.08 19.96
C GLY A 157 27.25 -11.30 18.81
N GLY A 158 27.32 -11.84 17.60
CA GLY A 158 26.69 -11.24 16.41
C GLY A 158 25.99 -12.30 15.56
N PHE A 159 25.18 -11.86 14.62
CA PHE A 159 24.53 -12.76 13.65
C PHE A 159 25.49 -13.21 12.56
N THR A 160 25.38 -14.46 12.13
CA THR A 160 26.19 -15.04 11.06
C THR A 160 25.45 -15.08 9.73
N LYS A 161 24.13 -15.31 9.76
CA LYS A 161 23.28 -15.32 8.57
C LYS A 161 22.72 -13.93 8.29
N GLY A 162 22.39 -13.19 9.35
CA GLY A 162 21.90 -11.82 9.24
C GLY A 162 20.54 -11.72 8.53
N TRP A 163 19.76 -12.80 8.48
CA TRP A 163 18.46 -12.82 7.79
C TRP A 163 17.33 -12.13 8.57
N GLY A 164 17.50 -11.93 9.87
CA GLY A 164 16.58 -11.12 10.68
C GLY A 164 15.89 -11.86 11.82
N VAL A 165 14.87 -11.20 12.36
CA VAL A 165 13.96 -11.74 13.38
C VAL A 165 12.52 -11.58 12.92
N PHE A 166 11.74 -12.63 13.14
CA PHE A 166 10.34 -12.71 12.74
C PHE A 166 9.49 -12.97 13.97
N VAL A 167 8.63 -12.02 14.32
CA VAL A 167 7.78 -12.05 15.52
C VAL A 167 6.33 -12.20 15.09
N PHE A 168 5.67 -13.23 15.60
CA PHE A 168 4.26 -13.51 15.37
C PHE A 168 3.48 -13.34 16.67
N SER A 169 2.47 -12.49 16.67
CA SER A 169 1.55 -12.34 17.80
C SER A 169 0.55 -13.48 17.82
N ASP A 170 0.38 -14.17 18.96
CA ASP A 170 -0.66 -15.22 19.11
C ASP A 170 -2.07 -14.62 19.15
N GLN A 171 -2.18 -13.35 19.57
CA GLN A 171 -3.45 -12.63 19.72
C GLN A 171 -3.31 -11.19 19.23
N PRO A 172 -3.16 -10.96 17.91
CA PRO A 172 -3.15 -9.62 17.37
C PRO A 172 -4.50 -8.93 17.56
N ARG A 173 -4.47 -7.60 17.71
CA ARG A 173 -5.69 -6.78 17.62
C ARG A 173 -6.19 -6.74 16.19
N TYR A 174 -5.29 -6.59 15.22
CA TYR A 174 -5.62 -6.57 13.79
C TYR A 174 -4.97 -7.73 13.06
N SER A 175 -5.79 -8.68 12.62
CA SER A 175 -5.33 -9.77 11.77
C SER A 175 -4.98 -9.28 10.34
N LYS A 176 -4.16 -10.06 9.65
CA LYS A 176 -3.63 -9.77 8.32
C LYS A 176 -2.91 -8.41 8.27
N THR A 177 -2.04 -8.18 9.26
CA THR A 177 -1.17 -7.01 9.33
C THR A 177 0.28 -7.42 9.53
N ALA A 178 1.19 -6.83 8.75
CA ALA A 178 2.62 -7.03 8.91
C ALA A 178 3.34 -5.68 8.95
N LEU A 179 4.36 -5.59 9.79
CA LEU A 179 5.29 -4.46 9.85
C LEU A 179 6.69 -4.95 9.46
N GLN A 180 7.32 -4.23 8.54
CA GLN A 180 8.60 -4.56 7.95
C GLN A 180 9.61 -3.45 8.20
N LEU A 181 10.76 -3.83 8.75
CA LEU A 181 11.89 -2.98 9.08
C LEU A 181 13.13 -3.51 8.34
N PRO A 182 13.32 -3.13 7.07
CA PRO A 182 14.26 -3.80 6.17
C PRO A 182 15.72 -3.37 6.35
N HIS A 183 15.98 -2.21 6.96
CA HIS A 183 17.33 -1.62 7.05
C HIS A 183 17.65 -1.19 8.48
N PRO A 184 17.93 -2.14 9.39
CA PRO A 184 18.47 -1.76 10.69
C PRO A 184 19.78 -0.97 10.51
N GLU A 185 20.13 -0.15 11.50
CA GLU A 185 21.30 0.76 11.54
C GLU A 185 21.22 1.98 10.61
N ASP A 186 20.92 1.75 9.33
CA ASP A 186 20.74 2.80 8.31
C ASP A 186 19.47 3.59 8.65
N ASP A 187 18.33 2.89 8.72
CA ASP A 187 17.05 3.49 9.06
C ASP A 187 16.82 3.45 10.59
N PHE A 188 17.74 3.99 11.39
CA PHE A 188 17.81 3.73 12.84
C PHE A 188 16.57 4.18 13.63
N MET A 189 15.84 5.20 13.17
CA MET A 189 14.61 5.66 13.82
C MET A 189 13.42 4.74 13.54
N SER A 190 13.46 3.99 12.42
CA SER A 190 12.39 3.05 12.05
C SER A 190 12.24 1.91 13.06
N ILE A 191 13.33 1.48 13.70
CA ILE A 191 13.35 0.37 14.65
C ILE A 191 12.55 0.66 15.93
N PRO A 192 12.88 1.69 16.73
CA PRO A 192 12.14 1.99 17.96
C PRO A 192 10.68 2.37 17.66
N VAL A 193 10.43 3.19 16.63
CA VAL A 193 9.07 3.58 16.23
C VAL A 193 8.27 2.36 15.77
N GLY A 194 8.88 1.45 15.00
CA GLY A 194 8.26 0.24 14.52
C GLY A 194 7.91 -0.75 15.63
N ILE A 195 8.79 -0.94 16.61
CA ILE A 195 8.51 -1.79 17.78
C ILE A 195 7.35 -1.22 18.59
N GLN A 196 7.34 0.09 18.85
CA GLN A 196 6.22 0.75 19.53
C GLN A 196 4.92 0.57 18.75
N MET A 197 4.97 0.81 17.43
CA MET A 197 3.83 0.65 16.54
C MET A 197 3.28 -0.78 16.59
N PHE A 198 4.12 -1.79 16.41
CA PHE A 198 3.73 -3.20 16.46
C PHE A 198 2.98 -3.54 17.75
N GLN A 199 3.49 -3.11 18.90
CA GLN A 199 2.89 -3.39 20.20
C GLN A 199 1.61 -2.57 20.48
N GLU A 200 1.61 -1.27 20.23
CA GLU A 200 0.47 -0.39 20.56
C GLU A 200 -0.73 -0.60 19.64
N VAL A 201 -0.46 -0.72 18.34
CA VAL A 201 -1.46 -1.03 17.31
C VAL A 201 -1.93 -2.49 17.47
N GLY A 202 -1.03 -3.39 17.89
CA GLY A 202 -1.33 -4.81 18.07
C GLY A 202 -1.38 -5.56 16.74
N MET A 203 -0.34 -5.40 15.92
CA MET A 203 -0.21 -6.04 14.62
C MET A 203 0.10 -7.55 14.74
N GLU A 204 -0.07 -8.30 13.65
CA GLU A 204 0.09 -9.76 13.64
C GLU A 204 1.56 -10.18 13.47
N ILE A 205 2.28 -9.53 12.56
CA ILE A 205 3.65 -9.89 12.21
C ILE A 205 4.57 -8.66 12.29
N LEU A 206 5.77 -8.86 12.85
CA LEU A 206 6.89 -7.92 12.76
C LEU A 206 8.10 -8.65 12.16
N GLU A 207 8.71 -8.04 11.17
CA GLU A 207 9.90 -8.53 10.47
C GLU A 207 10.99 -7.46 10.53
N ILE A 208 12.16 -7.80 11.08
CA ILE A 208 13.32 -6.91 11.12
C ILE A 208 14.50 -7.62 10.47
N ALA A 209 15.12 -7.01 9.45
CA ALA A 209 16.30 -7.59 8.80
C ALA A 209 17.49 -7.62 9.77
N GLY A 210 18.38 -8.62 9.68
CA GLY A 210 19.43 -8.85 10.68
C GLY A 210 20.81 -8.31 10.31
N ALA A 211 20.89 -7.52 9.24
CA ALA A 211 22.13 -6.99 8.71
C ALA A 211 21.89 -5.61 8.08
N GLY A 212 22.83 -4.69 8.29
CA GLY A 212 22.83 -3.40 7.63
C GLY A 212 22.95 -3.49 6.11
N ARG A 213 22.54 -2.41 5.43
CA ARG A 213 22.48 -2.31 3.95
C ARG A 213 23.85 -2.40 3.26
N GLU A 214 24.96 -2.32 3.99
CA GLU A 214 26.32 -2.35 3.43
C GLU A 214 27.07 -3.66 3.71
N VAL A 215 26.51 -4.55 4.53
CA VAL A 215 27.17 -5.81 4.95
C VAL A 215 27.55 -6.68 3.75
N MET A 216 26.64 -6.85 2.80
CA MET A 216 26.91 -7.58 1.56
C MET A 216 26.33 -6.88 0.34
N TRP A 217 27.14 -6.77 -0.73
CA TRP A 217 26.77 -6.14 -1.99
C TRP A 217 27.48 -6.81 -3.18
N ASP A 218 26.95 -6.61 -4.40
CA ASP A 218 27.56 -7.12 -5.62
C ASP A 218 28.80 -6.32 -6.05
N SER A 219 29.95 -6.76 -5.55
CA SER A 219 31.26 -6.18 -5.87
C SER A 219 31.75 -6.42 -7.30
N THR A 220 31.02 -7.18 -8.14
CA THR A 220 31.42 -7.42 -9.53
C THR A 220 31.22 -6.19 -10.42
N GLN A 221 30.40 -5.22 -9.98
CA GLN A 221 30.21 -3.94 -10.63
C GLN A 221 31.03 -2.84 -9.93
N HIS A 222 31.59 -1.89 -10.68
CA HIS A 222 32.44 -0.83 -10.12
C HIS A 222 31.63 0.14 -9.24
N GLU A 223 32.06 0.29 -7.97
CA GLU A 223 31.56 1.20 -6.91
C GLU A 223 30.27 0.77 -6.18
N TYR A 224 30.17 1.09 -4.89
CA TYR A 224 28.97 0.79 -4.10
C TYR A 224 27.83 1.78 -4.40
N ASN A 225 26.60 1.27 -4.44
CA ASN A 225 25.35 2.01 -4.30
C ASN A 225 24.26 1.07 -3.75
N ASN A 226 23.18 1.65 -3.21
CA ASN A 226 22.11 0.88 -2.57
C ASN A 226 21.42 -0.12 -3.50
N ALA A 227 21.37 0.14 -4.82
CA ALA A 227 20.79 -0.79 -5.79
C ALA A 227 21.62 -2.09 -5.99
N ARG A 228 22.81 -2.18 -5.40
CA ARG A 228 23.70 -3.35 -5.47
C ARG A 228 23.78 -4.13 -4.17
N THR A 229 23.05 -3.72 -3.15
CA THR A 229 23.05 -4.42 -1.87
C THR A 229 22.38 -5.78 -2.01
N LEU A 230 23.03 -6.80 -1.44
CA LEU A 230 22.54 -8.19 -1.36
C LEU A 230 21.95 -8.51 0.04
N SER A 231 22.37 -7.79 1.09
CA SER A 231 21.80 -7.89 2.44
C SER A 231 20.48 -7.14 2.64
N ASP A 232 20.07 -6.35 1.65
CA ASP A 232 18.85 -5.56 1.66
C ASP A 232 17.69 -6.42 1.14
N PRO A 233 16.71 -6.77 2.00
CA PRO A 233 15.58 -7.60 1.59
C PRO A 233 14.71 -6.93 0.53
N SER A 234 14.55 -5.60 0.57
CA SER A 234 13.75 -4.83 -0.38
C SER A 234 14.27 -4.88 -1.81
N ARG A 235 15.53 -5.30 -2.01
CA ARG A 235 16.19 -5.42 -3.31
C ARG A 235 16.61 -6.86 -3.65
N ASN A 236 16.39 -7.81 -2.75
CA ASN A 236 16.82 -9.19 -2.89
C ASN A 236 15.69 -10.18 -2.60
N ALA A 237 15.07 -10.69 -3.68
CA ALA A 237 14.02 -11.71 -3.58
C ALA A 237 14.49 -13.08 -3.03
N ARG A 238 15.81 -13.29 -2.87
CA ARG A 238 16.39 -14.49 -2.26
C ARG A 238 16.75 -14.25 -0.80
N HIS A 239 15.81 -13.67 -0.06
CA HIS A 239 15.92 -13.37 1.36
C HIS A 239 14.71 -13.93 2.11
N PRO A 240 14.85 -14.51 3.32
CA PRO A 240 13.69 -15.03 4.08
C PRO A 240 12.60 -13.98 4.34
N PHE A 241 12.97 -12.71 4.53
CA PHE A 241 12.06 -11.56 4.61
C PHE A 241 11.12 -11.44 3.39
N ALA A 242 11.68 -11.51 2.16
CA ALA A 242 10.88 -11.55 0.94
C ALA A 242 10.02 -12.82 0.82
N VAL A 243 10.49 -13.97 1.36
CA VAL A 243 9.70 -15.22 1.39
C VAL A 243 8.50 -15.08 2.32
N LEU A 244 8.65 -14.49 3.49
CA LEU A 244 7.53 -14.26 4.42
C LEU A 244 6.50 -13.32 3.77
N SER A 245 6.94 -12.20 3.21
CA SER A 245 6.11 -11.25 2.45
C SER A 245 5.26 -11.93 1.38
N LYS A 246 5.87 -12.84 0.61
CA LYS A 246 5.17 -13.64 -0.39
C LYS A 246 4.16 -14.60 0.23
N VAL A 247 4.55 -15.33 1.28
CA VAL A 247 3.67 -16.28 1.97
C VAL A 247 2.45 -15.59 2.56
N VAL A 248 2.62 -14.42 3.20
CA VAL A 248 1.49 -13.67 3.78
C VAL A 248 0.60 -13.10 2.69
N THR A 249 1.17 -12.57 1.61
CA THR A 249 0.41 -12.07 0.45
C THR A 249 -0.45 -13.18 -0.15
N ASP A 250 0.14 -14.35 -0.44
CA ASP A 250 -0.58 -15.49 -1.02
C ASP A 250 -1.69 -16.00 -0.08
N ALA A 251 -1.41 -16.07 1.23
CA ALA A 251 -2.36 -16.58 2.22
C ALA A 251 -3.51 -15.60 2.49
N TRP A 252 -3.22 -14.30 2.57
CA TRP A 252 -4.18 -13.29 2.97
C TRP A 252 -5.03 -12.77 1.82
N ASN A 253 -4.54 -12.88 0.58
CA ASN A 253 -5.28 -12.57 -0.65
C ASN A 253 -6.33 -13.65 -1.02
N ALA A 254 -6.46 -14.73 -0.23
CA ALA A 254 -7.46 -15.77 -0.44
C ALA A 254 -8.88 -15.32 -0.02
N PRO A 255 -9.95 -15.70 -0.75
CA PRO A 255 -11.34 -15.39 -0.39
C PRO A 255 -11.78 -15.98 0.97
N PRO A 256 -12.67 -15.30 1.72
CA PRO A 256 -13.25 -13.98 1.45
C PRO A 256 -12.21 -12.87 1.54
N VAL A 257 -12.21 -11.95 0.55
CA VAL A 257 -11.25 -10.86 0.46
C VAL A 257 -11.52 -9.88 1.60
N ASN A 258 -10.71 -9.94 2.64
CA ASN A 258 -10.54 -8.86 3.61
C ASN A 258 -9.20 -8.22 3.26
N PRO A 259 -9.12 -6.91 2.92
CA PRO A 259 -7.86 -6.27 2.58
C PRO A 259 -6.85 -6.54 3.68
N PHE A 260 -5.60 -6.88 3.33
CA PHE A 260 -4.50 -7.01 4.27
C PHE A 260 -3.64 -5.76 4.20
N VAL A 261 -2.79 -5.52 5.20
CA VAL A 261 -1.89 -4.35 5.18
C VAL A 261 -0.49 -4.77 5.60
N ILE A 262 0.46 -4.52 4.72
CA ILE A 262 1.89 -4.59 5.01
C ILE A 262 2.40 -3.15 5.04
N ILE A 263 3.02 -2.77 6.16
CA ILE A 263 3.69 -1.47 6.30
C ILE A 263 5.18 -1.75 6.26
N GLN A 264 5.90 -1.12 5.34
CA GLN A 264 7.34 -1.09 5.33
C GLN A 264 7.81 0.28 5.79
N LEU A 265 8.48 0.31 6.93
CA LEU A 265 8.87 1.53 7.62
C LEU A 265 10.38 1.72 7.51
N HIS A 266 10.75 2.91 7.09
CA HIS A 266 12.10 3.40 6.89
C HIS A 266 12.29 4.72 7.64
N SER A 267 13.52 5.21 7.66
CA SER A 267 13.83 6.58 8.02
C SER A 267 14.84 7.15 7.01
N TYR A 268 14.89 8.48 6.94
CA TYR A 268 15.70 9.17 5.95
C TYR A 268 16.70 10.11 6.59
N ASP A 269 17.88 10.24 5.98
CA ASP A 269 18.89 11.18 6.45
C ASP A 269 18.37 12.62 6.36
N HIS A 270 18.16 13.24 7.52
CA HIS A 270 17.74 14.62 7.62
C HIS A 270 18.66 15.58 6.85
N ALA A 271 19.98 15.36 6.96
CA ALA A 271 20.99 16.26 6.39
C ALA A 271 20.94 16.32 4.85
N SER A 272 20.48 15.24 4.20
CA SER A 272 20.34 15.16 2.74
C SER A 272 18.93 15.59 2.26
N HIS A 273 17.94 15.69 3.16
CA HIS A 273 16.53 15.91 2.85
C HIS A 273 15.85 17.04 3.65
N LEU A 274 16.52 18.20 3.76
CA LEU A 274 15.99 19.36 4.48
C LEU A 274 14.61 19.83 3.94
N GLN A 275 13.71 20.22 4.85
CA GLN A 275 12.37 20.76 4.54
C GLN A 275 11.37 19.75 3.95
N LEU A 276 11.64 18.46 4.06
CA LEU A 276 10.61 17.43 3.89
C LEU A 276 9.69 17.39 5.12
N PRO A 277 8.48 16.81 5.02
CA PRO A 277 7.66 16.59 6.20
C PRO A 277 8.27 15.49 7.06
N ASP A 278 8.02 15.51 8.38
CA ASP A 278 8.62 14.57 9.33
C ASP A 278 8.26 13.11 9.02
N ILE A 279 7.11 12.90 8.38
CA ILE A 279 6.64 11.59 7.93
C ILE A 279 6.24 11.71 6.46
N GLN A 280 6.76 10.83 5.63
CA GLN A 280 6.37 10.72 4.24
C GLN A 280 5.69 9.38 4.01
N VAL A 281 4.55 9.40 3.34
CA VAL A 281 3.79 8.19 3.03
C VAL A 281 3.70 8.02 1.51
N SER A 282 4.02 6.82 1.04
CA SER A 282 3.73 6.35 -0.31
C SER A 282 3.14 4.94 -0.24
N CYS A 283 2.64 4.43 -1.36
CA CYS A 283 2.13 3.05 -1.44
C CYS A 283 3.02 2.18 -2.31
N PHE A 284 3.75 2.78 -3.25
CA PHE A 284 4.84 2.20 -4.03
C PHE A 284 5.44 3.29 -4.93
N ALA A 285 6.69 3.17 -5.36
CA ALA A 285 7.34 4.17 -6.22
C ALA A 285 6.64 4.37 -7.58
N ASP A 286 5.88 3.37 -8.04
CA ASP A 286 5.11 3.44 -9.29
C ASP A 286 3.60 3.68 -9.07
N ASP A 287 3.13 3.80 -7.82
CA ASP A 287 1.72 4.05 -7.50
C ASP A 287 1.40 5.52 -7.23
N ALA A 288 1.25 6.30 -8.29
CA ALA A 288 0.95 7.72 -8.15
C ALA A 288 -0.49 8.02 -7.67
N TYR A 289 -1.31 7.02 -7.31
CA TYR A 289 -2.71 7.20 -6.92
C TYR A 289 -3.11 6.42 -5.66
N PRO A 290 -2.46 6.66 -4.51
CA PRO A 290 -2.77 5.96 -3.25
C PRO A 290 -4.27 5.84 -2.99
N ASN A 291 -4.74 4.65 -2.65
CA ASN A 291 -6.15 4.36 -2.37
C ASN A 291 -6.35 4.03 -0.88
N PRO A 292 -7.58 3.67 -0.44
CA PRO A 292 -7.78 3.27 0.94
C PRO A 292 -6.88 2.07 1.30
N PRO A 293 -6.33 2.01 2.51
CA PRO A 293 -6.69 2.85 3.65
C PRO A 293 -5.90 4.17 3.77
N VAL A 294 -4.89 4.41 2.92
CA VAL A 294 -4.03 5.61 2.97
C VAL A 294 -4.77 6.87 2.55
N ARG A 295 -5.62 6.78 1.52
CA ARG A 295 -6.44 7.89 1.02
C ARG A 295 -7.85 7.43 0.69
N ASP A 296 -8.85 8.01 1.36
CA ASP A 296 -10.27 7.72 1.15
C ASP A 296 -10.98 8.97 0.63
N LEU A 297 -11.14 9.01 -0.70
CA LEU A 297 -11.81 10.11 -1.39
C LEU A 297 -13.34 10.11 -1.22
N ALA A 298 -13.94 9.00 -0.74
CA ALA A 298 -15.38 8.89 -0.60
C ALA A 298 -15.87 9.45 0.74
N TYR A 299 -15.19 9.11 1.84
CA TYR A 299 -15.65 9.42 3.19
C TYR A 299 -14.61 10.08 4.09
N HIS A 300 -13.38 10.30 3.60
CA HIS A 300 -12.30 10.89 4.38
C HIS A 300 -12.00 10.11 5.67
N ARG A 301 -12.02 8.77 5.60
CA ARG A 301 -11.69 7.88 6.71
C ARG A 301 -10.31 7.27 6.54
N ASP A 302 -9.31 8.10 6.31
CA ASP A 302 -7.97 7.65 5.97
C ASP A 302 -6.92 8.10 6.98
N LEU A 303 -5.66 7.76 6.70
CA LEU A 303 -4.52 8.07 7.55
C LEU A 303 -4.45 9.56 7.92
N PHE A 304 -4.66 10.46 6.95
CA PHE A 304 -4.56 11.90 7.18
C PHE A 304 -5.71 12.43 8.05
N HIS A 305 -6.92 11.91 7.86
CA HIS A 305 -8.07 12.30 8.68
C HIS A 305 -8.12 11.61 10.05
N ALA A 306 -7.19 10.71 10.35
CA ALA A 306 -6.97 10.19 11.70
C ALA A 306 -6.20 11.19 12.59
N PHE A 307 -5.59 12.23 12.01
CA PHE A 307 -4.88 13.26 12.76
C PHE A 307 -5.76 14.47 13.12
N PRO A 308 -5.51 15.10 14.28
CA PRO A 308 -5.93 16.48 14.48
C PRO A 308 -5.09 17.44 13.62
N VAL A 309 -5.58 18.66 13.42
CA VAL A 309 -4.86 19.73 12.68
C VAL A 309 -3.45 19.98 13.23
N TYR A 310 -3.28 19.86 14.54
CA TYR A 310 -1.99 19.98 15.24
C TYR A 310 -1.68 18.64 15.92
N PRO A 311 -1.02 17.69 15.22
CA PRO A 311 -0.68 16.38 15.78
C PRO A 311 0.21 16.50 17.02
N VAL A 312 1.15 17.44 17.02
CA VAL A 312 2.09 17.68 18.12
C VAL A 312 1.83 19.07 18.71
N THR A 313 1.53 19.14 20.01
CA THR A 313 1.20 20.39 20.73
C THR A 313 2.04 20.59 22.00
N GLY A 314 3.23 20.01 22.01
CA GLY A 314 4.18 20.00 23.12
C GLY A 314 4.60 18.58 23.45
N LEU A 315 5.87 18.41 23.82
CA LEU A 315 6.43 17.17 24.37
C LEU A 315 6.67 17.35 25.87
N ALA A 316 6.68 16.26 26.64
CA ALA A 316 6.95 16.27 28.07
C ALA A 316 8.29 16.94 28.38
N SER A 317 9.30 16.70 27.54
CA SER A 317 10.64 17.28 27.65
C SER A 317 10.74 18.71 27.09
N ASP A 318 9.87 19.11 26.14
CA ASP A 318 9.78 20.48 25.60
C ASP A 318 8.37 20.87 25.17
N GLN A 319 7.74 21.76 25.93
CA GLN A 319 6.40 22.26 25.63
C GLN A 319 6.35 23.22 24.42
N ASN A 320 7.50 23.60 23.85
CA ASN A 320 7.56 24.46 22.67
C ASN A 320 7.65 23.70 21.34
N VAL A 321 7.73 22.37 21.37
CA VAL A 321 7.70 21.54 20.16
C VAL A 321 6.25 21.48 19.68
N TRP A 322 5.99 21.84 18.44
CA TRP A 322 4.65 21.87 17.87
C TRP A 322 4.74 21.67 16.36
N SER A 323 3.81 20.89 15.80
CA SER A 323 3.73 20.67 14.35
C SER A 323 2.29 20.74 13.85
N VAL A 324 2.11 21.27 12.64
CA VAL A 324 0.83 21.28 11.91
C VAL A 324 0.85 20.09 10.97
N ILE A 325 -0.32 19.50 10.69
CA ILE A 325 -0.43 18.30 9.87
C ILE A 325 0.32 18.34 8.53
N ASP A 326 0.41 19.48 7.83
CA ASP A 326 1.09 19.61 6.53
C ASP A 326 2.62 19.79 6.62
N ASN A 327 3.15 19.93 7.84
CA ASN A 327 4.57 19.75 8.15
C ASN A 327 4.84 18.36 8.72
N TYR A 328 3.92 17.84 9.53
CA TYR A 328 4.10 16.56 10.22
C TYR A 328 4.00 15.35 9.28
N ILE A 329 3.07 15.37 8.30
CA ILE A 329 2.87 14.26 7.38
C ILE A 329 2.63 14.73 5.93
N GLY A 330 3.32 14.08 5.00
CA GLY A 330 3.18 14.28 3.56
C GLY A 330 2.71 13.02 2.83
N LEU A 331 2.17 13.22 1.64
CA LEU A 331 1.73 12.15 0.74
C LEU A 331 2.49 12.25 -0.58
N TRP A 332 3.10 11.16 -1.02
CA TRP A 332 3.55 11.04 -2.40
C TRP A 332 2.38 10.66 -3.32
N GLY A 333 2.20 11.40 -4.41
CA GLY A 333 1.20 11.07 -5.41
C GLY A 333 1.05 12.12 -6.52
N ALA A 334 0.35 11.74 -7.60
CA ALA A 334 0.13 12.60 -8.75
C ALA A 334 -0.85 13.76 -8.47
N GLN A 335 -1.69 13.63 -7.44
CA GLN A 335 -2.77 14.57 -7.16
C GLN A 335 -2.60 15.17 -5.76
N PRO A 336 -2.76 16.51 -5.61
CA PRO A 336 -2.81 17.12 -4.30
C PRO A 336 -3.90 16.50 -3.44
N TYR A 337 -3.59 16.28 -2.16
CA TYR A 337 -4.57 15.79 -1.20
C TYR A 337 -5.00 16.89 -0.24
N THR A 338 -6.30 16.91 0.09
CA THR A 338 -6.88 17.94 0.94
C THR A 338 -7.42 17.30 2.20
N TYR A 339 -6.92 17.77 3.34
CA TYR A 339 -7.44 17.47 4.66
C TYR A 339 -8.61 18.39 4.99
N TYR A 340 -9.69 17.81 5.48
CA TYR A 340 -10.90 18.49 5.91
C TYR A 340 -11.08 18.34 7.43
N GLY A 341 -10.60 19.34 8.18
CA GLY A 341 -10.85 19.46 9.61
C GLY A 341 -12.21 20.10 9.91
N GLU A 342 -12.59 20.18 11.19
CA GLU A 342 -13.88 20.75 11.60
C GLU A 342 -14.07 22.21 11.16
N ASP A 343 -13.03 23.05 11.32
CA ASP A 343 -13.07 24.49 11.04
C ASP A 343 -12.06 24.93 9.97
N THR A 344 -11.25 24.02 9.43
CA THR A 344 -10.16 24.34 8.51
C THR A 344 -10.00 23.30 7.41
N THR A 345 -9.47 23.74 6.28
CA THR A 345 -9.11 22.89 5.15
C THR A 345 -7.65 23.15 4.84
N ILE A 346 -6.85 22.08 4.83
CA ILE A 346 -5.40 22.16 4.65
C ILE A 346 -5.01 21.27 3.48
N THR A 347 -4.21 21.78 2.55
CA THR A 347 -3.62 20.94 1.51
C THR A 347 -2.45 20.19 2.11
N ILE A 348 -2.54 18.86 2.17
CA ILE A 348 -1.43 18.01 2.59
C ILE A 348 -0.27 18.19 1.62
N ARG A 349 0.94 18.29 2.16
CA ARG A 349 2.15 18.47 1.37
C ARG A 349 2.33 17.29 0.41
N ASN A 350 2.47 17.61 -0.87
CA ASN A 350 2.84 16.61 -1.86
C ASN A 350 4.35 16.37 -1.81
N VAL A 351 4.74 15.14 -1.57
CA VAL A 351 6.12 14.69 -1.51
C VAL A 351 6.50 14.16 -2.89
N ASN A 352 7.67 14.57 -3.42
CA ASN A 352 8.18 14.05 -4.70
C ASN A 352 9.51 13.28 -4.54
N ASP A 353 9.96 13.10 -3.30
CA ASP A 353 11.18 12.39 -2.96
C ASP A 353 10.83 11.12 -2.16
N LEU A 354 11.78 10.19 -2.07
CA LEU A 354 11.68 8.98 -1.24
C LEU A 354 10.33 8.21 -1.32
N PRO A 355 9.79 7.87 -2.51
CA PRO A 355 8.54 7.13 -2.60
C PRO A 355 8.70 5.61 -2.37
N GLY A 356 9.84 5.19 -1.83
CA GLY A 356 10.33 3.82 -1.84
C GLY A 356 11.20 3.49 -3.06
N ALA A 357 11.88 2.35 -3.00
CA ALA A 357 12.74 1.89 -4.09
C ALA A 357 11.91 1.40 -5.30
N PRO A 358 12.21 1.87 -6.53
CA PRO A 358 11.66 1.24 -7.74
C PRO A 358 12.10 -0.23 -7.81
N GLY A 359 11.14 -1.13 -8.07
CA GLY A 359 11.38 -2.58 -8.07
C GLY A 359 11.57 -3.18 -6.68
N ASN A 360 11.00 -2.54 -5.64
CA ASN A 360 10.91 -3.13 -4.31
C ASN A 360 10.21 -4.49 -4.39
N VAL A 361 10.91 -5.53 -3.93
CA VAL A 361 10.50 -6.92 -4.13
C VAL A 361 9.16 -7.23 -3.46
N GLU A 362 8.94 -6.74 -2.24
CA GLU A 362 7.72 -6.98 -1.48
C GLU A 362 6.54 -6.22 -2.06
N ALA A 363 6.73 -4.94 -2.42
CA ALA A 363 5.70 -4.12 -3.03
C ALA A 363 5.28 -4.66 -4.40
N ASP A 364 6.25 -5.00 -5.28
CA ASP A 364 6.00 -5.59 -6.59
C ASP A 364 5.15 -6.86 -6.47
N TYR A 365 5.43 -7.70 -5.47
CA TYR A 365 4.68 -8.92 -5.23
C TYR A 365 3.27 -8.63 -4.69
N CYS A 366 3.12 -7.67 -3.78
CA CYS A 366 1.83 -7.27 -3.22
C CYS A 366 0.87 -6.71 -4.29
N HIS A 367 1.41 -5.97 -5.26
CA HIS A 367 0.63 -5.34 -6.32
C HIS A 367 0.47 -6.22 -7.57
N ASP A 368 1.06 -7.42 -7.64
CA ASP A 368 0.89 -8.30 -8.80
C ASP A 368 -0.59 -8.66 -9.02
N GLY A 369 -1.07 -8.41 -10.24
CA GLY A 369 -2.48 -8.60 -10.61
C GLY A 369 -3.46 -7.55 -10.06
N GLN A 370 -2.98 -6.52 -9.35
CA GLN A 370 -3.78 -5.41 -8.83
C GLN A 370 -3.60 -4.14 -9.67
N SER A 371 -4.60 -3.26 -9.64
CA SER A 371 -4.55 -1.94 -10.25
C SER A 371 -4.18 -0.91 -9.20
N VAL A 372 -2.93 -0.43 -9.25
CA VAL A 372 -2.44 0.68 -8.41
C VAL A 372 -3.34 1.93 -8.44
N SER A 373 -4.08 2.16 -9.54
CA SER A 373 -4.96 3.33 -9.64
C SER A 373 -6.32 3.21 -8.93
N TYR A 374 -6.76 2.00 -8.59
CA TYR A 374 -8.17 1.76 -8.21
C TYR A 374 -8.37 0.72 -7.10
N ASP A 375 -7.39 -0.16 -6.85
CA ASP A 375 -7.47 -1.15 -5.80
C ASP A 375 -7.05 -0.56 -4.46
N THR A 376 -7.53 -1.14 -3.36
CA THR A 376 -7.09 -0.78 -2.03
C THR A 376 -5.62 -1.12 -1.83
N GLU A 377 -4.90 -0.27 -1.11
CA GLU A 377 -3.49 -0.47 -0.83
C GLU A 377 -3.30 -1.56 0.20
N ASN A 378 -2.57 -2.60 -0.21
CA ASN A 378 -2.14 -3.68 0.68
C ASN A 378 -0.68 -3.50 1.13
N PHE A 379 0.08 -2.61 0.47
CA PHE A 379 1.44 -2.26 0.83
C PHE A 379 1.52 -0.73 1.04
N ILE A 380 2.14 -0.32 2.14
CA ILE A 380 2.30 1.09 2.51
C ILE A 380 3.78 1.28 2.85
N HIS A 381 4.42 2.20 2.18
CA HIS A 381 5.80 2.60 2.44
C HIS A 381 5.82 3.92 3.20
N ILE A 382 6.66 3.99 4.24
CA ILE A 382 6.71 5.13 5.14
C ILE A 382 8.18 5.46 5.43
N GLU A 383 8.51 6.75 5.35
CA GLU A 383 9.82 7.30 5.67
C GLU A 383 9.68 8.29 6.83
N LEU A 384 10.42 8.07 7.90
CA LEU A 384 10.46 8.92 9.09
C LEU A 384 11.70 9.84 9.06
N ASP A 385 11.57 11.08 9.52
CA ASP A 385 12.73 11.93 9.75
C ASP A 385 13.53 11.41 10.96
N GLU A 386 14.80 11.11 10.75
CA GLU A 386 15.71 10.70 11.82
C GLU A 386 15.96 11.80 12.84
N TYR A 387 15.86 13.06 12.39
CA TYR A 387 16.02 14.25 13.20
C TYR A 387 14.93 15.28 12.86
N PRO A 388 13.67 15.07 13.29
CA PRO A 388 12.55 15.92 12.93
C PRO A 388 12.85 17.42 13.08
N ASP A 389 12.45 18.22 12.10
CA ASP A 389 12.76 19.67 12.01
C ASP A 389 12.35 20.40 13.30
N GLU A 390 11.22 20.02 13.89
CA GLU A 390 10.65 20.56 15.12
C GLU A 390 11.50 20.24 16.36
N LEU A 391 12.28 19.15 16.32
CA LEU A 391 13.23 18.76 17.34
C LEU A 391 14.61 19.39 17.07
N TRP A 392 14.89 19.80 15.84
CA TRP A 392 16.19 20.33 15.43
C TRP A 392 16.41 21.78 15.86
N ARG A 393 17.28 21.95 16.87
CA ARG A 393 18.03 23.19 17.12
C ARG A 393 19.52 22.86 16.99
N PRO A 394 20.36 23.74 16.40
CA PRO A 394 21.77 23.42 16.20
C PRO A 394 22.43 22.96 17.51
N LEU A 395 22.90 21.70 17.53
CA LEU A 395 23.59 20.99 18.63
C LEU A 395 22.72 20.47 19.81
N ASP A 396 21.39 20.35 19.69
CA ASP A 396 20.50 19.84 20.76
C ASP A 396 20.01 18.39 20.56
N TRP A 397 20.49 17.65 19.55
CA TRP A 397 19.99 16.29 19.24
C TRP A 397 20.25 15.27 20.37
N VAL A 398 21.33 15.44 21.14
CA VAL A 398 21.66 14.62 22.33
C VAL A 398 20.57 14.69 23.41
N ARG A 399 19.74 15.73 23.39
CA ARG A 399 18.56 15.83 24.26
C ARG A 399 17.46 14.86 23.85
N TRP A 400 17.33 14.60 22.55
CA TRP A 400 16.27 13.78 21.97
C TRP A 400 16.65 12.30 21.94
N LEU A 401 17.95 12.03 21.87
CA LEU A 401 18.54 10.71 22.03
C LEU A 401 19.45 10.68 23.27
N PRO A 402 18.88 10.74 24.50
CA PRO A 402 19.67 10.65 25.72
C PRO A 402 20.36 9.28 25.82
N ASP A 403 21.38 9.18 26.69
CA ASP A 403 22.11 7.94 27.01
C ASP A 403 23.40 7.68 26.21
N ALA A 404 23.98 6.51 26.42
CA ALA A 404 25.32 6.09 26.01
C ALA A 404 25.23 4.73 25.29
N PRO A 405 26.24 4.35 24.48
CA PRO A 405 26.23 3.08 23.77
C PRO A 405 26.29 1.87 24.73
N PRO A 406 25.78 0.70 24.31
CA PRO A 406 24.98 0.50 23.10
C PRO A 406 23.59 1.14 23.25
N THR A 407 22.95 1.47 22.13
CA THR A 407 21.59 2.04 22.17
C THR A 407 20.61 1.10 22.86
N HIS A 408 19.65 1.67 23.58
CA HIS A 408 18.57 0.91 24.21
C HIS A 408 17.24 1.68 24.10
N TRP A 409 16.13 1.07 24.52
CA TRP A 409 14.80 1.69 24.41
C TRP A 409 14.73 3.10 25.03
N GLY A 410 15.41 3.28 26.17
CA GLY A 410 15.54 4.54 26.89
C GLY A 410 16.09 5.68 26.03
N THR A 411 17.01 5.35 25.13
CA THR A 411 17.63 6.28 24.18
C THR A 411 16.58 6.97 23.30
N TYR A 412 15.48 6.31 22.98
CA TYR A 412 14.53 6.82 21.99
C TYR A 412 13.26 7.44 22.59
N ILE A 413 13.08 7.41 23.92
CA ILE A 413 11.80 7.78 24.57
C ILE A 413 11.30 9.18 24.16
N ASN A 414 12.18 10.17 24.05
CA ASN A 414 11.76 11.53 23.69
C ASN A 414 11.36 11.64 22.21
N ALA A 415 12.05 10.95 21.31
CA ALA A 415 11.70 10.88 19.90
C ALA A 415 10.39 10.08 19.68
N LEU A 416 10.20 9.01 20.44
CA LEU A 416 8.98 8.21 20.41
C LEU A 416 7.73 9.00 20.85
N GLU A 417 7.87 9.94 21.79
CA GLU A 417 6.76 10.85 22.15
C GLU A 417 6.33 11.72 20.96
N PHE A 418 7.28 12.17 20.14
CA PHE A 418 7.00 12.95 18.93
C PHE A 418 6.20 12.14 17.90
N TYR A 419 6.53 10.86 17.72
CA TYR A 419 5.88 9.96 16.76
C TYR A 419 4.58 9.31 17.27
N ALA A 420 4.25 9.42 18.55
CA ALA A 420 3.04 8.83 19.13
C ALA A 420 1.72 9.20 18.41
N PRO A 421 1.50 10.45 17.95
CA PRO A 421 0.31 10.79 17.15
C PRO A 421 0.21 9.98 15.86
N PHE A 422 1.34 9.67 15.23
CA PHE A 422 1.38 8.88 14.00
C PHE A 422 1.05 7.41 14.27
N ILE A 423 1.61 6.82 15.33
CA ILE A 423 1.25 5.46 15.76
C ILE A 423 -0.26 5.36 16.05
N SER A 424 -0.84 6.35 16.73
CA SER A 424 -2.28 6.44 16.97
C SER A 424 -3.10 6.58 15.69
N ALA A 425 -2.58 7.28 14.68
CA ALA A 425 -3.23 7.42 13.39
C ALA A 425 -3.23 6.10 12.60
N ILE A 426 -2.14 5.32 12.67
CA ILE A 426 -2.07 3.97 12.09
C ILE A 426 -3.08 3.03 12.77
N ASP A 427 -3.18 3.02 14.11
CA ASP A 427 -4.22 2.25 14.83
C ASP A 427 -5.63 2.61 14.34
N SER A 428 -5.92 3.92 14.21
CA SER A 428 -7.22 4.41 13.75
C SER A 428 -7.51 4.03 12.28
N MET A 429 -6.49 4.09 11.41
CA MET A 429 -6.58 3.70 10.02
C MET A 429 -6.93 2.20 9.87
N LEU A 430 -6.29 1.35 10.68
CA LEU A 430 -6.50 -0.11 10.64
C LEU A 430 -7.81 -0.54 11.30
N ALA A 431 -8.26 0.16 12.35
CA ALA A 431 -9.50 -0.13 13.07
C ALA A 431 -10.73 -0.28 12.16
N TRP A 432 -10.74 0.44 11.04
CA TRP A 432 -11.87 0.43 10.13
C TRP A 432 -12.04 -0.90 9.36
N ARG A 433 -10.95 -1.68 9.17
CA ARG A 433 -10.99 -2.99 8.49
C ARG A 433 -11.79 -4.05 9.24
N GLU A 434 -12.02 -3.85 10.54
CA GLU A 434 -12.75 -4.79 11.39
C GLU A 434 -14.27 -4.69 11.23
N VAL A 435 -14.77 -3.72 10.45
CA VAL A 435 -16.21 -3.52 10.21
C VAL A 435 -16.58 -4.11 8.84
N PRO A 436 -17.37 -5.21 8.77
CA PRO A 436 -17.80 -5.76 7.50
C PRO A 436 -18.59 -4.73 6.69
N ASP A 437 -18.18 -4.53 5.45
CA ASP A 437 -18.93 -3.69 4.54
C ASP A 437 -20.20 -4.40 4.05
N THR A 438 -21.33 -3.78 4.32
CA THR A 438 -22.68 -4.29 3.99
C THR A 438 -23.49 -3.25 3.21
N THR A 439 -22.87 -2.12 2.86
CA THR A 439 -23.56 -1.01 2.21
C THR A 439 -23.13 -0.95 0.76
N PRO A 440 -24.05 -0.98 -0.22
CA PRO A 440 -23.68 -0.78 -1.61
C PRO A 440 -23.20 0.66 -1.86
N PRO A 441 -22.44 0.87 -2.95
CA PRO A 441 -22.06 2.21 -3.38
C PRO A 441 -23.26 3.15 -3.55
N VAL A 442 -22.99 4.45 -3.60
CA VAL A 442 -24.02 5.42 -4.00
C VAL A 442 -24.59 5.05 -5.38
N THR A 443 -25.92 5.07 -5.51
CA THR A 443 -26.60 4.65 -6.74
C THR A 443 -26.29 5.60 -7.89
N CYS A 444 -25.82 5.05 -9.00
CA CYS A 444 -25.59 5.76 -10.25
C CYS A 444 -26.80 5.66 -11.19
N MET A 445 -26.98 6.68 -12.04
CA MET A 445 -28.10 6.77 -12.97
C MET A 445 -27.59 7.09 -14.37
N MET A 446 -27.97 6.25 -15.34
CA MET A 446 -27.72 6.52 -16.75
C MET A 446 -28.47 7.79 -17.16
N ASN A 447 -27.76 8.78 -17.72
CA ASN A 447 -28.34 10.06 -18.12
C ASN A 447 -28.36 10.24 -19.65
N LYS A 448 -27.44 9.59 -20.38
CA LYS A 448 -27.35 9.74 -21.83
C LYS A 448 -26.76 8.52 -22.52
N VAL A 449 -27.24 8.25 -23.74
CA VAL A 449 -26.69 7.23 -24.65
C VAL A 449 -26.60 7.82 -26.05
N TYR A 450 -25.42 7.77 -26.64
CA TYR A 450 -25.06 8.42 -27.90
C TYR A 450 -24.46 7.44 -28.91
N ASP A 451 -25.00 7.40 -30.13
CA ASP A 451 -24.54 6.56 -31.25
C ASP A 451 -23.43 7.25 -32.06
N PHE A 452 -22.22 6.68 -32.03
CA PHE A 452 -21.08 7.11 -32.82
C PHE A 452 -21.01 6.43 -34.20
N GLY A 453 -21.91 5.49 -34.50
CA GLY A 453 -21.89 4.68 -35.71
C GLY A 453 -20.94 3.49 -35.62
N ASN A 454 -20.99 2.61 -36.63
CA ASN A 454 -20.10 1.44 -36.76
C ASN A 454 -20.01 0.52 -35.52
N GLY A 455 -21.11 0.36 -34.78
CA GLY A 455 -21.11 -0.48 -33.57
C GLY A 455 -20.58 0.23 -32.32
N THR A 456 -20.34 1.55 -32.38
CA THR A 456 -19.78 2.33 -31.28
C THR A 456 -20.87 3.18 -30.61
N VAL A 457 -21.00 3.06 -29.29
CA VAL A 457 -21.97 3.80 -28.48
C VAL A 457 -21.27 4.36 -27.25
N GLU A 458 -21.44 5.65 -26.97
CA GLU A 458 -21.06 6.21 -25.67
C GLU A 458 -22.26 6.21 -24.74
N VAL A 459 -22.03 5.72 -23.54
CA VAL A 459 -22.97 5.82 -22.43
C VAL A 459 -22.43 6.83 -21.41
N GLN A 460 -23.32 7.64 -20.84
CA GLN A 460 -22.99 8.61 -19.81
C GLN A 460 -23.96 8.46 -18.63
N TRP A 461 -23.45 8.70 -17.43
CA TRP A 461 -24.18 8.59 -16.19
C TRP A 461 -23.77 9.71 -15.23
N GLU A 462 -24.60 9.96 -14.21
CA GLU A 462 -24.22 10.87 -13.14
C GLU A 462 -23.03 10.27 -12.35
N PRO A 463 -21.87 10.96 -12.26
CA PRO A 463 -20.75 10.48 -11.47
C PRO A 463 -21.12 10.42 -9.98
N ASN A 464 -20.26 9.78 -9.18
CA ASN A 464 -20.35 9.65 -7.72
C ASN A 464 -21.02 8.37 -7.23
N ALA A 465 -20.58 7.21 -7.70
CA ALA A 465 -20.78 5.96 -6.96
C ALA A 465 -19.82 5.89 -5.76
N LEU A 466 -19.84 6.94 -4.92
CA LEU A 466 -18.95 7.10 -3.78
C LEU A 466 -19.07 5.87 -2.90
N ASP A 467 -17.93 5.21 -2.73
CA ASP A 467 -17.76 4.07 -1.87
C ASP A 467 -16.27 3.90 -1.62
N ARG A 468 -15.88 3.62 -0.38
CA ARG A 468 -14.48 3.40 -0.03
C ARG A 468 -13.95 2.09 -0.60
N HIS A 469 -14.82 1.09 -0.75
CA HIS A 469 -14.53 -0.20 -1.36
C HIS A 469 -15.06 -0.28 -2.80
N PHE A 470 -15.22 0.85 -3.49
CA PHE A 470 -15.71 0.85 -4.86
C PHE A 470 -14.86 -0.10 -5.74
N ASN A 471 -15.53 -0.98 -6.48
CA ASN A 471 -14.85 -1.96 -7.32
C ASN A 471 -15.05 -1.67 -8.80
N THR A 472 -16.32 -1.52 -9.23
CA THR A 472 -16.63 -1.33 -10.64
C THR A 472 -18.02 -0.76 -10.86
N TYR A 473 -18.15 -0.01 -11.95
CA TYR A 473 -19.42 0.11 -12.67
C TYR A 473 -19.70 -1.16 -13.49
N GLU A 474 -20.96 -1.58 -13.52
CA GLU A 474 -21.44 -2.65 -14.41
C GLU A 474 -22.48 -2.07 -15.38
N ILE A 475 -22.13 -2.02 -16.66
CA ILE A 475 -22.95 -1.44 -17.73
C ILE A 475 -23.62 -2.58 -18.50
N TYR A 476 -24.92 -2.77 -18.27
CA TYR A 476 -25.75 -3.78 -18.91
C TYR A 476 -26.35 -3.26 -20.20
N TYR A 477 -26.49 -4.14 -21.20
CA TYR A 477 -27.11 -3.78 -22.48
C TYR A 477 -27.89 -4.94 -23.11
N ASP A 478 -29.00 -4.61 -23.77
CA ASP A 478 -29.86 -5.59 -24.48
C ASP A 478 -30.66 -4.91 -25.59
N THR A 479 -31.13 -5.67 -26.58
CA THR A 479 -32.02 -5.18 -27.64
C THR A 479 -33.51 -5.23 -27.30
N LEU A 480 -33.85 -5.84 -26.15
CA LEU A 480 -35.20 -5.92 -25.62
C LEU A 480 -35.28 -5.21 -24.26
N ASN A 481 -35.32 -5.97 -23.17
CA ASN A 481 -35.36 -5.45 -21.81
C ASN A 481 -34.01 -5.71 -21.14
N VAL A 482 -33.38 -4.66 -20.63
CA VAL A 482 -32.16 -4.79 -19.84
C VAL A 482 -32.49 -5.39 -18.48
N SER A 483 -31.74 -6.41 -18.09
CA SER A 483 -31.89 -7.10 -16.81
C SER A 483 -30.53 -7.59 -16.31
N LEU A 484 -30.49 -8.13 -15.09
CA LEU A 484 -29.26 -8.70 -14.52
C LEU A 484 -28.75 -9.94 -15.27
N SER A 485 -29.57 -10.56 -16.15
CA SER A 485 -29.14 -11.63 -17.04
C SER A 485 -28.64 -11.14 -18.40
N SER A 486 -28.78 -9.84 -18.70
CA SER A 486 -28.28 -9.27 -19.95
C SER A 486 -26.74 -9.24 -19.94
N PRO A 487 -26.10 -9.25 -21.12
CA PRO A 487 -24.68 -8.95 -21.25
C PRO A 487 -24.33 -7.64 -20.54
N HIS A 488 -23.16 -7.60 -19.92
CA HIS A 488 -22.66 -6.38 -19.30
C HIS A 488 -21.16 -6.25 -19.46
N VAL A 489 -20.72 -5.01 -19.30
CA VAL A 489 -19.32 -4.63 -19.27
C VAL A 489 -18.98 -4.17 -17.85
N SER A 490 -17.90 -4.71 -17.31
CA SER A 490 -17.31 -4.30 -16.04
C SER A 490 -15.79 -4.34 -16.13
N ARG A 491 -15.14 -3.94 -15.04
CA ARG A 491 -13.70 -4.10 -14.86
C ARG A 491 -13.24 -5.55 -15.11
N SER A 492 -13.96 -6.54 -14.60
CA SER A 492 -13.56 -7.96 -14.62
C SER A 492 -13.99 -8.71 -15.87
N THR A 493 -15.06 -8.31 -16.56
CA THR A 493 -15.57 -9.05 -17.73
C THR A 493 -14.88 -8.66 -19.04
N ASN A 494 -14.34 -7.43 -19.11
CA ASN A 494 -13.79 -6.89 -20.36
C ASN A 494 -12.44 -6.17 -20.17
N GLY A 495 -11.84 -6.25 -18.98
CA GLY A 495 -10.52 -5.67 -18.71
C GLY A 495 -10.48 -4.14 -18.68
N PHE A 496 -11.63 -3.47 -18.57
CA PHE A 496 -11.70 -2.01 -18.52
C PHE A 496 -11.42 -1.49 -17.11
N GLN A 497 -10.15 -1.39 -16.76
CA GLN A 497 -9.71 -0.94 -15.43
C GLN A 497 -10.32 0.39 -15.01
N GLY A 498 -10.50 1.33 -15.95
CA GLY A 498 -11.10 2.64 -15.67
C GLY A 498 -12.52 2.61 -15.10
N LEU A 499 -13.26 1.49 -15.23
CA LEU A 499 -14.56 1.33 -14.57
C LEU A 499 -14.45 1.18 -13.04
N GLY A 500 -13.23 1.01 -12.51
CA GLY A 500 -12.90 1.11 -11.09
C GLY A 500 -12.73 2.54 -10.58
N ASN A 501 -12.81 3.56 -11.43
CA ASN A 501 -12.82 4.95 -10.99
C ASN A 501 -14.24 5.38 -10.59
N MET A 502 -14.51 5.56 -9.30
CA MET A 502 -15.83 5.98 -8.79
C MET A 502 -16.31 7.35 -9.32
N PHE A 503 -15.41 8.17 -9.86
CA PHE A 503 -15.70 9.48 -10.46
C PHE A 503 -15.88 9.45 -11.98
N LEU A 504 -15.70 8.29 -12.62
CA LEU A 504 -15.99 8.14 -14.04
C LEU A 504 -17.47 8.40 -14.31
N SER A 505 -17.78 9.13 -15.39
CA SER A 505 -19.13 9.51 -15.79
C SER A 505 -19.50 9.11 -17.22
N SER A 506 -18.58 8.57 -18.00
CA SER A 506 -18.86 8.10 -19.35
C SER A 506 -17.97 6.95 -19.78
N ARG A 507 -18.45 6.20 -20.77
CA ARG A 507 -17.68 5.15 -21.43
C ARG A 507 -18.14 4.94 -22.86
N THR A 508 -17.18 4.79 -23.76
CA THR A 508 -17.44 4.29 -25.12
C THR A 508 -17.40 2.76 -25.13
N LEU A 509 -18.45 2.15 -25.66
CA LEU A 509 -18.61 0.74 -25.94
C LEU A 509 -18.46 0.53 -27.45
N GLU A 510 -17.54 -0.35 -27.83
CA GLU A 510 -17.21 -0.63 -29.23
C GLU A 510 -17.72 -2.02 -29.65
N ASP A 511 -17.72 -2.29 -30.96
CA ASP A 511 -18.06 -3.59 -31.56
C ASP A 511 -19.46 -4.14 -31.19
N LEU A 512 -20.42 -3.26 -30.88
CA LEU A 512 -21.81 -3.67 -30.70
C LEU A 512 -22.42 -4.12 -32.04
N PRO A 513 -23.05 -5.30 -32.10
CA PRO A 513 -23.70 -5.78 -33.32
C PRO A 513 -24.75 -4.80 -33.85
N ALA A 514 -24.70 -4.51 -35.15
CA ALA A 514 -25.73 -3.69 -35.77
C ALA A 514 -27.10 -4.41 -35.77
N PRO A 515 -28.23 -3.66 -35.64
CA PRO A 515 -28.29 -2.22 -35.52
C PRO A 515 -28.25 -1.71 -34.06
N VAL A 516 -27.31 -0.80 -33.78
CA VAL A 516 -27.08 -0.24 -32.43
C VAL A 516 -28.27 0.51 -31.84
N TRP A 517 -29.12 1.13 -32.67
CA TRP A 517 -30.31 1.87 -32.20
C TRP A 517 -31.35 1.00 -31.48
N ARG A 518 -31.24 -0.34 -31.56
CA ARG A 518 -32.11 -1.26 -30.81
C ARG A 518 -31.66 -1.47 -29.37
N TYR A 519 -30.45 -1.06 -29.02
CA TYR A 519 -29.92 -1.32 -27.69
C TYR A 519 -30.50 -0.36 -26.66
N HIS A 520 -30.77 -0.94 -25.51
CA HIS A 520 -31.10 -0.28 -24.27
C HIS A 520 -29.94 -0.54 -23.31
N PHE A 521 -29.61 0.44 -22.49
CA PHE A 521 -28.48 0.39 -21.57
C PHE A 521 -28.93 0.71 -20.16
N ALA A 522 -28.39 0.02 -19.16
CA ALA A 522 -28.58 0.33 -17.76
C ALA A 522 -27.26 0.17 -17.01
N ILE A 523 -27.12 0.85 -15.88
CA ILE A 523 -25.91 0.82 -15.08
C ILE A 523 -26.24 0.48 -13.63
N ARG A 524 -25.29 -0.17 -12.96
CA ARG A 524 -25.23 -0.24 -11.50
C ARG A 524 -23.79 -0.17 -11.02
N ALA A 525 -23.60 0.07 -9.74
CA ALA A 525 -22.30 0.06 -9.08
C ALA A 525 -22.17 -1.16 -8.17
N LYS A 526 -20.93 -1.62 -7.98
CA LYS A 526 -20.56 -2.75 -7.14
C LYS A 526 -19.29 -2.41 -6.36
N ASP A 527 -19.25 -2.81 -5.09
CA ASP A 527 -18.06 -2.72 -4.24
C ASP A 527 -17.24 -4.04 -4.21
N MET A 528 -16.13 -4.03 -3.49
CA MET A 528 -15.25 -5.20 -3.32
C MET A 528 -15.86 -6.27 -2.40
N ALA A 529 -16.75 -5.89 -1.48
CA ALA A 529 -17.50 -6.81 -0.62
C ALA A 529 -18.64 -7.54 -1.39
N GLY A 530 -18.95 -7.09 -2.60
CA GLY A 530 -19.98 -7.64 -3.47
C GLY A 530 -21.36 -7.04 -3.27
N ASN A 531 -21.52 -5.98 -2.48
CA ASN A 531 -22.79 -5.26 -2.43
C ASN A 531 -22.98 -4.48 -3.74
N VAL A 532 -24.23 -4.42 -4.19
CA VAL A 532 -24.59 -3.86 -5.50
C VAL A 532 -25.75 -2.90 -5.37
N THR A 533 -25.70 -1.83 -6.15
CA THR A 533 -26.85 -0.94 -6.29
C THR A 533 -27.93 -1.61 -7.15
N PRO A 534 -29.20 -1.17 -7.02
CA PRO A 534 -30.20 -1.52 -8.02
C PRO A 534 -29.74 -1.12 -9.42
N LEU A 535 -30.22 -1.86 -10.43
CA LEU A 535 -30.03 -1.50 -11.82
C LEU A 535 -30.80 -0.22 -12.13
N SER A 536 -30.16 0.75 -12.79
CA SER A 536 -30.82 1.98 -13.23
C SER A 536 -31.97 1.65 -14.20
N PRO A 537 -32.94 2.57 -14.38
CA PRO A 537 -33.84 2.49 -15.52
C PRO A 537 -33.05 2.38 -16.83
N ALA A 538 -33.54 1.54 -17.73
CA ALA A 538 -32.91 1.37 -19.03
C ALA A 538 -33.13 2.62 -19.89
N LEU A 539 -32.06 3.08 -20.53
CA LEU A 539 -32.07 4.22 -21.45
C LEU A 539 -31.76 3.73 -22.87
N SER A 540 -32.58 4.16 -23.82
CA SER A 540 -32.34 3.94 -25.25
C SER A 540 -31.37 4.96 -25.81
N ILE A 541 -30.80 4.65 -26.97
CA ILE A 541 -30.09 5.65 -27.78
C ILE A 541 -31.07 6.78 -28.13
N THR A 542 -30.71 8.01 -27.77
CA THR A 542 -31.53 9.20 -28.04
C THR A 542 -30.93 10.11 -29.11
N GLU A 543 -29.62 9.97 -29.36
CA GLU A 543 -28.86 10.88 -30.21
C GLU A 543 -27.73 10.13 -30.94
N GLY A 544 -27.24 10.68 -32.05
CA GLY A 544 -26.07 10.15 -32.77
C GLY A 544 -25.57 11.04 -33.91
N TYR A 545 -24.47 10.64 -34.56
CA TYR A 545 -23.95 11.35 -35.75
C TYR A 545 -24.59 10.86 -37.05
N VAL A 546 -24.74 11.80 -37.99
CA VAL A 546 -25.12 11.49 -39.36
C VAL A 546 -23.92 10.95 -40.15
N SER A 547 -24.18 9.98 -41.03
CA SER A 547 -23.18 9.48 -41.98
C SER A 547 -23.27 10.20 -43.32
N ASP A 548 -22.17 10.19 -44.08
CA ASP A 548 -22.07 10.70 -45.45
C ASP A 548 -22.53 12.16 -45.62
N LEU A 549 -22.10 13.03 -44.70
CA LEU A 549 -22.37 14.46 -44.78
C LEU A 549 -21.75 15.06 -46.05
N ALA A 550 -22.59 15.61 -46.92
CA ALA A 550 -22.21 16.36 -48.11
C ALA A 550 -22.75 17.79 -48.03
N VAL A 551 -21.98 18.74 -48.54
CA VAL A 551 -22.33 20.16 -48.59
C VAL A 551 -22.31 20.64 -50.03
N THR A 552 -23.35 21.33 -50.47
CA THR A 552 -23.40 22.00 -51.77
C THR A 552 -23.78 23.47 -51.60
N VAL A 553 -23.23 24.32 -52.46
CA VAL A 553 -23.62 25.73 -52.55
C VAL A 553 -24.72 25.86 -53.61
N ASP A 554 -25.85 26.48 -53.24
CA ASP A 554 -27.00 26.72 -54.11
C ASP A 554 -27.34 28.22 -54.09
N GLY A 555 -26.70 28.99 -54.99
CA GLY A 555 -26.74 30.45 -54.96
C GLY A 555 -26.09 31.02 -53.71
N ASP A 556 -26.84 31.80 -52.93
CA ASP A 556 -26.42 32.38 -51.64
C ASP A 556 -26.73 31.47 -50.44
N SER A 557 -27.23 30.25 -50.66
CA SER A 557 -27.55 29.27 -49.62
C SER A 557 -26.52 28.14 -49.54
N LEU A 558 -26.31 27.63 -48.33
CA LEU A 558 -25.67 26.33 -48.11
C LEU A 558 -26.75 25.26 -47.98
N ARG A 559 -26.55 24.13 -48.67
CA ARG A 559 -27.40 22.95 -48.55
C ARG A 559 -26.57 21.77 -48.06
N LEU A 560 -27.02 21.21 -46.95
CA LEU A 560 -26.45 20.05 -46.28
C LEU A 560 -27.29 18.82 -46.67
N PHE A 561 -26.62 17.70 -46.91
CA PHE A 561 -27.21 16.38 -47.15
C PHE A 561 -26.49 15.35 -46.32
N TRP A 562 -27.23 14.36 -45.82
CA TRP A 562 -26.64 13.25 -45.11
C TRP A 562 -27.49 11.99 -45.30
N ASN A 563 -26.98 10.86 -44.81
CA ASN A 563 -27.75 9.63 -44.74
C ASN A 563 -28.58 9.59 -43.45
N ALA A 564 -29.89 9.41 -43.61
CA ALA A 564 -30.80 9.14 -42.50
C ALA A 564 -30.88 7.64 -42.23
N SER A 565 -30.92 7.28 -40.95
CA SER A 565 -31.26 5.94 -40.49
C SER A 565 -32.78 5.80 -40.33
N PRO A 566 -33.37 4.60 -40.48
CA PRO A 566 -34.77 4.35 -40.16
C PRO A 566 -35.18 4.69 -38.72
N SER A 567 -34.22 4.84 -37.80
CA SER A 567 -34.45 5.24 -36.40
C SER A 567 -34.52 6.76 -36.21
N ASP A 568 -34.21 7.56 -37.22
CA ASP A 568 -34.09 9.01 -37.06
C ASP A 568 -35.46 9.67 -37.08
N SER A 569 -35.75 10.44 -36.04
CA SER A 569 -37.00 11.19 -35.90
C SER A 569 -36.86 12.64 -36.33
N ALA A 570 -35.70 13.24 -36.11
CA ALA A 570 -35.35 14.58 -36.53
C ALA A 570 -33.82 14.76 -36.54
N PHE A 571 -33.36 15.90 -37.03
CA PHE A 571 -31.97 16.33 -37.06
C PHE A 571 -31.90 17.78 -36.59
N GLU A 572 -31.02 18.05 -35.64
CA GLU A 572 -30.70 19.40 -35.18
C GLU A 572 -29.40 19.86 -35.85
N VAL A 573 -29.46 21.01 -36.52
CA VAL A 573 -28.30 21.62 -37.20
C VAL A 573 -27.80 22.78 -36.34
N ARG A 574 -26.52 22.70 -35.97
CA ARG A 574 -25.85 23.63 -35.07
C ARG A 574 -24.69 24.32 -35.76
N GLU A 575 -24.48 25.58 -35.40
CA GLU A 575 -23.35 26.39 -35.82
C GLU A 575 -22.49 26.76 -34.61
N TYR A 576 -21.19 26.50 -34.69
CA TYR A 576 -20.18 26.85 -33.67
C TYR A 576 -19.24 27.92 -34.22
N PRO A 577 -19.38 29.17 -33.78
CA PRO A 577 -18.39 30.22 -34.03
C PRO A 577 -17.07 29.95 -33.29
N PRO A 578 -15.90 30.38 -33.81
CA PRO A 578 -14.59 30.05 -33.25
C PRO A 578 -14.31 30.65 -31.87
N ASP A 579 -15.06 31.69 -31.47
CA ASP A 579 -14.72 32.55 -30.32
C ASP A 579 -15.81 32.63 -29.24
N THR A 580 -16.92 31.88 -29.37
CA THR A 580 -18.09 32.00 -28.47
C THR A 580 -18.17 30.94 -27.39
N GLY A 581 -17.39 29.84 -27.50
CA GLY A 581 -17.44 28.72 -26.55
C GLY A 581 -18.80 27.99 -26.50
N GLY A 582 -19.67 28.22 -27.49
CA GLY A 582 -21.03 27.67 -27.55
C GLY A 582 -21.58 27.65 -28.97
N TYR A 583 -22.78 27.11 -29.15
CA TYR A 583 -23.41 26.92 -30.46
C TYR A 583 -24.75 27.65 -30.59
N TYR A 584 -25.14 27.90 -31.84
CA TYR A 584 -26.49 28.33 -32.22
C TYR A 584 -27.20 27.20 -32.94
N ILE A 585 -28.47 26.95 -32.58
CA ILE A 585 -29.33 26.06 -33.37
C ILE A 585 -29.83 26.85 -34.56
N ILE A 586 -29.35 26.52 -35.75
CA ILE A 586 -29.75 27.19 -37.00
C ILE A 586 -30.99 26.53 -37.64
N GLY A 587 -31.31 25.29 -37.25
CA GLY A 587 -32.60 24.69 -37.55
C GLY A 587 -32.78 23.26 -37.05
N ILE A 588 -34.02 22.78 -37.11
CA ILE A 588 -34.41 21.39 -36.85
C ILE A 588 -35.21 20.91 -38.06
N THR A 589 -34.87 19.74 -38.61
CA THR A 589 -35.50 19.14 -39.79
C THR A 589 -35.82 17.67 -39.53
N ASP A 590 -36.91 17.16 -40.11
CA ASP A 590 -37.25 15.73 -40.12
C ASP A 590 -36.81 15.01 -41.39
N THR A 591 -36.13 15.74 -42.29
CA THR A 591 -35.59 15.22 -43.55
C THR A 591 -34.06 15.14 -43.49
N ASN A 592 -33.47 14.37 -44.40
CA ASN A 592 -32.02 14.21 -44.49
C ASN A 592 -31.30 15.34 -45.26
N THR A 593 -31.94 16.50 -45.33
CA THR A 593 -31.42 17.69 -45.98
C THR A 593 -31.82 18.94 -45.20
N PHE A 594 -30.93 19.94 -45.21
CA PHE A 594 -31.19 21.23 -44.61
C PHE A 594 -30.55 22.32 -45.47
N ALA A 595 -31.33 23.34 -45.82
CA ALA A 595 -30.85 24.49 -46.55
C ALA A 595 -30.99 25.73 -45.67
N PHE A 596 -29.94 26.55 -45.61
CA PHE A 596 -29.99 27.84 -44.93
C PHE A 596 -29.21 28.91 -45.70
N GLU A 597 -29.72 30.12 -45.63
CA GLU A 597 -29.00 31.32 -46.06
C GLU A 597 -28.22 31.87 -44.87
N PRO A 598 -26.90 32.06 -44.98
CA PRO A 598 -26.14 32.79 -43.97
C PRO A 598 -26.73 34.21 -43.86
N SER A 599 -27.50 34.46 -42.80
CA SER A 599 -28.17 35.74 -42.55
C SER A 599 -27.59 36.41 -41.31
N VAL A 600 -28.13 37.56 -40.90
CA VAL A 600 -27.65 38.35 -39.74
C VAL A 600 -27.68 37.56 -38.41
N TYR A 601 -28.34 36.39 -38.38
CA TYR A 601 -28.41 35.48 -37.23
C TYR A 601 -27.41 34.31 -37.26
N SER A 602 -26.64 34.15 -38.34
CA SER A 602 -25.53 33.18 -38.45
C SER A 602 -24.19 33.88 -38.37
N TYR A 603 -23.17 33.20 -37.87
CA TYR A 603 -21.83 33.77 -37.81
C TYR A 603 -21.25 33.93 -39.21
N LEU A 604 -20.92 35.16 -39.61
CA LEU A 604 -20.42 35.48 -40.96
C LEU A 604 -18.93 35.14 -41.16
N GLY A 605 -18.28 34.50 -40.19
CA GLY A 605 -16.89 34.03 -40.28
C GLY A 605 -16.78 32.50 -40.38
N PRO A 606 -15.57 31.94 -40.36
CA PRO A 606 -15.38 30.50 -40.32
C PRO A 606 -16.14 29.90 -39.13
N CYS A 607 -16.97 28.89 -39.34
CA CYS A 607 -17.71 28.20 -38.29
C CYS A 607 -17.61 26.68 -38.49
N ILE A 608 -17.91 25.94 -37.43
CA ILE A 608 -18.11 24.48 -37.51
C ILE A 608 -19.62 24.23 -37.54
N LEU A 609 -20.07 23.46 -38.53
CA LEU A 609 -21.44 22.96 -38.59
C LEU A 609 -21.48 21.54 -38.03
N GLU A 610 -22.38 21.30 -37.09
CA GLU A 610 -22.66 19.97 -36.52
C GLU A 610 -24.10 19.60 -36.85
N ILE A 611 -24.32 18.36 -37.32
CA ILE A 611 -25.66 17.82 -37.49
C ILE A 611 -25.80 16.65 -36.53
N LYS A 612 -26.79 16.78 -35.66
CA LYS A 612 -27.06 15.82 -34.60
C LYS A 612 -28.37 15.11 -34.89
N ARG A 613 -28.32 13.77 -34.96
CA ARG A 613 -29.52 12.93 -35.09
C ARG A 613 -30.27 12.95 -33.78
N ILE A 614 -31.59 13.04 -33.87
CA ILE A 614 -32.52 12.87 -32.76
C ILE A 614 -33.28 11.56 -33.02
N ILE A 615 -33.08 10.60 -32.14
CA ILE A 615 -33.72 9.29 -32.16
C ILE A 615 -34.76 9.33 -31.04
N ARG A 616 -36.05 9.44 -31.38
CA ARG A 616 -37.11 9.33 -30.39
C ARG A 616 -37.49 7.85 -30.25
N PRO A 617 -37.62 7.33 -29.02
CA PRO A 617 -38.03 5.94 -28.79
C PRO A 617 -39.45 5.64 -29.29
#